data_AF-A0AAV6SYP5-F1
#
_entry.id   AF-A0AAV6SYP5-F1
#
_cell.length_a   1.000
_cell.length_b   1.000
_cell.length_c   1.000
_cell.angle_alpha   90.00
_cell.angle_beta   90.00
_cell.angle_gamma   90.00
#
_symmetry.space_group_name_H-M   'P 1'
#
loop_
_entity.id
_entity.type
_entity.pdbx_description
1 polymer ?
#
loop_
_entity_poly.entity_id
_entity_poly.type
_entity_poly.pdbx_seq_one_letter_code
_entity_poly.pdbx_strand_id
1 'polypeptide(L)'
;MEVISITPFWGLYKMVDRMKSNNQEFPHIMEKLKAMEKLVLFLQNKTPDQISEDVKEALDKLNKTVISATMLMKKFEDTFKLNQFVKANDNKAEFENLNKSLTNAFVNLSVALHVHQEEKLTQQKMQLDKQCILEWRLKEQENKIAEQEDELQRVESKLDNQATAYYCVLQ
;
A
#
# COMPACT_ATOMS: atom_id res chain seq x y z
N MET A 1 18.02 9.69 -0.68
CA MET A 1 16.94 8.69 -0.81
C MET A 1 17.29 7.55 0.12
N GLU A 2 16.59 7.42 1.24
CA GLU A 2 16.77 6.27 2.13
C GLU A 2 16.13 5.05 1.47
N VAL A 3 16.95 4.06 1.14
CA VAL A 3 16.48 2.76 0.68
C VAL A 3 15.97 2.00 1.90
N ILE A 4 14.79 1.39 1.80
CA ILE A 4 14.25 0.50 2.83
C ILE A 4 15.15 -0.73 2.91
N SER A 5 16.16 -0.66 3.79
CA SER A 5 17.13 -1.73 4.04
C SER A 5 16.63 -2.59 5.20
N ILE A 6 16.08 -3.76 4.88
CA ILE A 6 15.68 -4.74 5.87
C ILE A 6 16.71 -5.85 5.97
N THR A 7 17.00 -6.24 7.21
CA THR A 7 17.94 -7.30 7.51
C THR A 7 17.43 -8.63 6.93
N PRO A 8 18.24 -9.37 6.15
CA PRO A 8 17.77 -10.57 5.50
C PRO A 8 17.39 -11.67 6.50
N PHE A 9 16.27 -12.36 6.23
CA PHE A 9 15.65 -13.35 7.11
C PHE A 9 16.44 -14.69 7.21
N TRP A 10 17.60 -14.82 6.57
CA TRP A 10 18.36 -16.08 6.49
C TRP A 10 18.76 -16.66 7.86
N GLY A 11 19.06 -15.80 8.84
CA GLY A 11 19.38 -16.22 10.20
C GLY A 11 18.21 -16.93 10.87
N LEU A 12 17.01 -16.38 10.70
CA LEU A 12 15.74 -16.94 11.16
C LEU A 12 15.42 -18.28 10.48
N TYR A 13 15.67 -18.37 9.17
CA TYR A 13 15.45 -19.61 8.43
C TYR A 13 16.31 -20.77 8.94
N LYS A 14 17.60 -20.53 9.20
CA LYS A 14 18.48 -21.57 9.76
C LYS A 14 18.04 -22.04 11.14
N MET A 15 17.48 -21.14 11.96
CA MET A 15 16.95 -21.48 13.29
C MET A 15 15.75 -22.42 13.20
N VAL A 16 14.74 -22.04 12.38
CA VAL A 16 13.52 -22.84 12.23
C VAL A 16 13.85 -24.21 11.64
N ASP A 17 14.84 -24.29 10.75
CA ASP A 17 15.28 -25.54 10.17
C ASP A 17 16.00 -26.45 11.18
N ARG A 18 16.86 -25.90 12.05
CA ARG A 18 17.52 -26.67 13.13
C ARG A 18 16.56 -27.12 14.24
N MET A 19 15.45 -26.41 14.45
CA MET A 19 14.47 -26.74 15.50
C MET A 19 13.27 -27.55 15.01
N LYS A 20 13.10 -27.71 13.69
CA LYS A 20 12.05 -28.56 13.08
C LYS A 20 12.03 -30.00 13.60
N SER A 21 13.18 -30.51 14.03
CA SER A 21 13.32 -31.83 14.65
C SER A 21 12.66 -31.94 16.04
N ASN A 22 12.36 -30.81 16.70
CA ASN A 22 11.91 -30.78 18.10
C ASN A 22 10.45 -30.34 18.30
N ASN A 23 9.73 -29.80 17.31
CA ASN A 23 8.34 -29.38 17.53
C ASN A 23 7.49 -29.15 16.27
N GLN A 24 6.18 -29.42 16.37
CA GLN A 24 5.20 -29.30 15.25
C GLN A 24 4.86 -27.85 14.85
N GLU A 25 5.24 -26.84 15.64
CA GLU A 25 4.88 -25.42 15.38
C GLU A 25 5.86 -24.69 14.44
N PHE A 26 7.07 -25.21 14.26
CA PHE A 26 8.12 -24.59 13.44
C PHE A 26 7.78 -24.43 11.95
N PRO A 27 7.07 -25.37 11.29
CA PRO A 27 6.59 -25.17 9.93
C PRO A 27 5.74 -23.91 9.75
N HIS A 28 4.90 -23.56 10.73
CA HIS A 28 4.06 -22.35 10.65
C HIS A 28 4.88 -21.05 10.80
N ILE A 29 5.92 -21.07 11.63
CA ILE A 29 6.86 -19.94 11.76
C ILE A 29 7.63 -19.73 10.45
N MET A 30 8.05 -20.81 9.79
CA MET A 30 8.73 -20.75 8.49
C MET A 30 7.85 -20.09 7.43
N GLU A 31 6.60 -20.52 7.29
CA GLU A 31 5.67 -19.94 6.31
C GLU A 31 5.36 -18.46 6.60
N LYS A 32 5.25 -18.08 7.89
CA LYS A 32 5.09 -16.67 8.29
C LYS A 32 6.31 -15.82 7.89
N LEU A 33 7.53 -16.32 8.11
CA LEU A 33 8.75 -15.61 7.73
C LEU A 33 8.84 -15.41 6.21
N LYS A 34 8.48 -16.43 5.42
CA LYS A 34 8.40 -16.30 3.96
C LYS A 34 7.35 -15.27 3.54
N ALA A 35 6.20 -15.24 4.20
CA ALA A 35 5.16 -14.25 3.93
C ALA A 35 5.64 -12.82 4.25
N MET A 36 6.33 -12.64 5.38
CA MET A 36 6.98 -11.36 5.74
C MET A 36 8.01 -10.94 4.69
N GLU A 37 8.88 -11.84 4.27
CA GLU A 37 9.93 -11.55 3.28
C GLU A 37 9.32 -11.12 1.95
N LYS A 38 8.29 -11.82 1.45
CA LYS A 38 7.55 -11.42 0.24
C LYS A 38 6.96 -10.02 0.36
N LEU A 39 6.38 -9.70 1.52
CA LEU A 39 5.82 -8.37 1.80
C LEU A 39 6.88 -7.29 1.82
N VAL A 40 8.02 -7.54 2.47
CA VAL A 40 9.16 -6.62 2.48
C VAL A 40 9.69 -6.38 1.06
N LEU A 41 9.89 -7.43 0.26
CA LEU A 41 10.34 -7.32 -1.13
C LEU A 41 9.36 -6.51 -1.98
N PHE A 42 8.05 -6.73 -1.80
CA PHE A 42 7.03 -5.93 -2.47
C PHE A 42 7.14 -4.44 -2.13
N LEU A 43 7.44 -4.10 -0.88
CA LEU A 43 7.57 -2.72 -0.42
C LEU A 43 8.90 -2.07 -0.85
N GLN A 44 9.97 -2.84 -0.96
CA GLN A 44 11.26 -2.37 -1.48
C GLN A 44 11.18 -1.97 -2.96
N ASN A 45 10.26 -2.57 -3.73
CA ASN A 45 10.03 -2.24 -5.14
C ASN A 45 9.15 -0.99 -5.34
N LYS A 46 8.64 -0.39 -4.26
CA LYS A 46 7.87 0.86 -4.32
C LYS A 46 8.77 2.06 -4.03
N THR A 47 8.45 3.21 -4.60
CA THR A 47 9.15 4.45 -4.22
C THR A 47 8.75 4.88 -2.81
N PRO A 48 9.64 5.53 -2.03
CA PRO A 48 9.35 5.97 -0.67
C PRO A 48 8.10 6.87 -0.57
N ASP A 49 7.80 7.64 -1.62
CA ASP A 49 6.65 8.53 -1.71
C ASP A 49 5.31 7.79 -1.90
N GLN A 50 5.36 6.50 -2.24
CA GLN A 50 4.18 5.64 -2.43
C GLN A 50 3.80 4.88 -1.15
N ILE A 51 4.49 5.11 -0.05
CA ILE A 51 4.30 4.40 1.21
C ILE A 51 4.04 5.41 2.33
N SER A 52 2.95 5.23 3.08
CA SER A 52 2.62 6.11 4.21
C SER A 52 3.63 6.00 5.34
N GLU A 53 3.68 7.02 6.19
CA GLU A 53 4.57 7.05 7.36
C GLU A 53 4.27 5.90 8.33
N ASP A 54 2.99 5.55 8.52
CA ASP A 54 2.58 4.41 9.36
C ASP A 54 3.13 3.07 8.85
N VAL A 55 3.17 2.89 7.52
CA VAL A 55 3.74 1.68 6.92
C VAL A 55 5.27 1.66 7.09
N LYS A 56 5.94 2.81 6.98
CA LYS A 56 7.38 2.92 7.27
C LYS A 56 7.69 2.61 8.74
N GLU A 57 6.90 3.14 9.67
CA GLU A 57 7.06 2.85 11.09
C GLU A 57 6.85 1.37 11.39
N ALA A 58 5.83 0.74 10.78
CA ALA A 58 5.59 -0.68 10.92
C ALA A 58 6.72 -1.54 10.33
N LEU A 59 7.30 -1.13 9.20
CA LEU A 59 8.49 -1.75 8.58
C LEU A 59 9.71 -1.65 9.50
N ASP A 60 9.96 -0.49 10.11
CA ASP A 60 11.08 -0.29 11.05
C ASP A 60 10.92 -1.18 12.30
N LYS A 61 9.72 -1.25 12.88
CA LYS A 61 9.41 -2.15 14.00
C LYS A 61 9.63 -3.63 13.64
N LEU A 62 9.26 -4.03 12.42
CA LEU A 62 9.53 -5.38 11.92
C LEU A 62 11.03 -5.63 11.80
N ASN A 63 11.79 -4.69 11.21
CA ASN A 63 13.24 -4.81 11.06
C ASN A 63 13.94 -4.95 12.42
N LYS A 64 13.57 -4.13 13.41
CA LYS A 64 14.07 -4.22 14.79
C LYS A 64 13.78 -5.57 15.45
N THR A 65 12.61 -6.14 15.17
CA THR A 65 12.22 -7.46 15.68
C THR A 65 13.05 -8.56 15.02
N VAL A 66 13.25 -8.50 13.70
CA VAL A 66 14.10 -9.43 12.94
C VAL A 66 15.56 -9.38 13.41
N ILE A 67 16.09 -8.18 13.67
CA ILE A 67 17.42 -7.97 14.23
C ILE A 67 17.53 -8.62 15.62
N SER A 68 16.57 -8.32 16.51
CA SER A 68 16.53 -8.89 17.87
C SER A 68 16.48 -10.42 17.83
N ALA A 69 15.69 -10.98 16.92
CA ALA A 69 15.60 -12.41 16.70
C ALA A 69 16.93 -13.03 16.26
N THR A 70 17.61 -12.36 15.33
CA THR A 70 18.91 -12.81 14.81
C THR A 70 19.99 -12.77 15.90
N MET A 71 19.97 -11.76 16.78
CA MET A 71 20.87 -11.70 17.94
C MET A 71 20.60 -12.83 18.93
N LEU A 72 19.32 -13.11 19.22
CA LEU A 72 18.93 -14.20 20.11
C LEU A 72 19.44 -15.55 19.59
N MET A 73 19.37 -15.77 18.28
CA MET A 73 19.90 -16.98 17.64
C MET A 73 21.40 -17.12 17.80
N LYS A 74 22.13 -16.03 17.58
CA LYS A 74 23.58 -16.03 17.74
C LYS A 74 23.96 -16.40 19.17
N LYS A 75 23.29 -15.81 20.17
CA LYS A 75 23.46 -16.15 21.58
C LYS A 75 23.16 -17.62 21.86
N PHE A 76 22.07 -18.16 21.32
CA PHE A 76 21.72 -19.57 21.49
C PHE A 76 22.78 -20.49 20.86
N GLU A 77 23.23 -20.20 19.65
CA GLU A 77 24.25 -21.01 18.96
C GLU A 77 25.59 -21.00 19.70
N ASP A 78 26.00 -19.84 20.22
CA ASP A 78 27.23 -19.71 21.02
C ASP A 78 27.10 -20.47 22.36
N THR A 79 25.94 -20.38 23.02
CA THR A 79 25.69 -21.09 24.28
C THR A 79 25.60 -22.60 24.08
N PHE A 80 25.01 -23.07 22.98
CA PHE A 80 24.93 -24.49 22.64
C PHE A 80 26.31 -25.08 22.29
N LYS A 81 27.17 -24.31 21.62
CA LYS A 81 28.57 -24.70 21.36
C LYS A 81 29.40 -24.79 22.65
N LEU A 82 29.17 -23.87 23.59
CA LEU A 82 29.88 -23.83 24.88
C LEU A 82 29.38 -24.87 25.88
N ASN A 83 28.07 -25.13 25.91
CA ASN A 83 27.43 -26.04 26.84
C ASN A 83 26.61 -27.08 26.07
N GLN A 84 27.20 -28.25 25.85
CA GLN A 84 26.56 -29.41 25.22
C GLN A 84 25.34 -29.93 26.01
N PHE A 85 25.08 -29.40 27.22
CA PHE A 85 24.05 -29.79 28.18
C PHE A 85 23.00 -28.71 28.48
N VAL A 86 22.85 -27.67 27.64
CA VAL A 86 21.74 -26.71 27.85
C VAL A 86 20.41 -27.44 27.69
N LYS A 87 19.67 -27.59 28.79
CA LYS A 87 18.32 -28.15 28.77
C LYS A 87 17.45 -27.24 27.90
N ALA A 88 16.83 -27.83 26.88
CA ALA A 88 15.95 -27.14 25.92
C ALA A 88 14.79 -26.35 26.56
N ASN A 89 14.51 -26.56 27.86
CA ASN A 89 13.43 -25.92 28.58
C ASN A 89 13.71 -24.45 28.95
N ASP A 90 14.97 -24.06 29.14
CA ASP A 90 15.32 -22.70 29.59
C ASP A 90 15.08 -21.64 28.51
N ASN A 91 15.16 -22.02 27.23
CA ASN A 91 15.04 -21.08 26.10
C ASN A 91 13.64 -21.07 25.47
N LYS A 92 12.73 -21.95 25.90
CA LYS A 92 11.38 -22.08 25.32
C LYS A 92 10.57 -20.78 25.43
N ALA A 93 10.62 -20.11 26.59
CA ALA A 93 9.91 -18.86 26.82
C ALA A 93 10.44 -17.71 25.94
N GLU A 94 11.76 -17.64 25.72
CA GLU A 94 12.36 -16.65 24.83
C GLU A 94 11.91 -16.85 23.37
N PHE A 95 11.86 -18.10 22.90
CA PHE A 95 11.36 -18.41 21.56
C PHE A 95 9.86 -18.14 21.39
N GLU A 96 9.05 -18.42 22.40
CA GLU A 96 7.62 -18.13 22.37
C GLU A 96 7.37 -16.61 22.33
N ASN A 97 8.12 -15.84 23.11
CA ASN A 97 8.09 -14.38 23.09
C ASN A 97 8.54 -13.82 21.74
N LEU A 98 9.58 -14.41 21.15
CA LEU A 98 10.03 -14.06 19.79
C LEU A 98 8.94 -14.32 18.75
N ASN A 99 8.28 -15.48 18.78
CA ASN A 99 7.20 -15.81 17.86
C ASN A 99 6.00 -14.85 17.99
N LYS A 100 5.64 -14.48 19.23
CA LYS A 100 4.61 -13.45 19.51
C LYS A 100 5.02 -12.09 18.95
N SER A 101 6.26 -11.67 19.17
CA SER A 101 6.80 -10.40 18.67
C SER A 101 6.80 -10.33 17.15
N LEU A 102 7.25 -11.40 16.48
CA LEU A 102 7.19 -11.53 15.02
C LEU A 102 5.75 -11.47 14.51
N THR A 103 4.83 -12.19 15.16
CA THR A 103 3.40 -12.17 14.79
C THR A 103 2.81 -10.77 14.93
N ASN A 104 3.09 -10.07 16.04
CA ASN A 104 2.60 -8.71 16.25
C ASN A 104 3.16 -7.74 15.21
N ALA A 105 4.47 -7.82 14.89
CA ALA A 105 5.08 -6.98 13.86
C ALA A 105 4.44 -7.22 12.47
N PHE A 106 4.17 -8.48 12.12
CA PHE A 106 3.49 -8.83 10.87
C PHE A 106 2.07 -8.28 10.79
N VAL A 107 1.28 -8.47 11.86
CA VAL A 107 -0.10 -7.99 11.93
C VAL A 107 -0.13 -6.47 11.82
N ASN A 108 0.74 -5.77 12.56
CA ASN A 108 0.83 -4.32 12.50
C ASN A 108 1.17 -3.82 11.09
N LEU A 109 2.16 -4.43 10.42
CA LEU A 109 2.49 -4.09 9.04
C LEU A 109 1.33 -4.35 8.08
N SER A 110 0.65 -5.49 8.25
CA SER A 110 -0.49 -5.87 7.40
C SER A 110 -1.64 -4.90 7.56
N VAL A 111 -1.95 -4.48 8.79
CA VAL A 111 -3.00 -3.50 9.09
C VAL A 111 -2.63 -2.13 8.51
N ALA A 112 -1.40 -1.65 8.74
CA ALA A 112 -0.95 -0.38 8.19
C ALA A 112 -1.06 -0.34 6.66
N LEU A 113 -0.73 -1.45 5.99
CA LEU A 113 -0.87 -1.57 4.54
C LEU A 113 -2.32 -1.56 4.07
N HIS A 114 -3.22 -2.23 4.78
CA HIS A 114 -4.64 -2.23 4.43
C HIS A 114 -5.22 -0.82 4.55
N VAL A 115 -4.97 -0.14 5.67
CA VAL A 115 -5.42 1.25 5.89
C VAL A 115 -4.89 2.16 4.78
N HIS A 116 -3.59 2.10 4.48
CA HIS A 116 -3.00 2.88 3.40
C HIS A 116 -3.64 2.62 2.03
N GLN A 117 -3.99 1.37 1.73
CA GLN A 117 -4.66 1.00 0.49
C GLN A 117 -6.11 1.50 0.43
N GLU A 118 -6.86 1.39 1.53
CA GLU A 118 -8.24 1.89 1.63
C GLU A 118 -8.31 3.41 1.49
N GLU A 119 -7.38 4.14 2.10
CA GLU A 119 -7.27 5.59 1.96
C GLU A 119 -7.05 5.99 0.49
N LYS A 120 -6.11 5.32 -0.18
CA LYS A 120 -5.81 5.58 -1.59
C LYS A 120 -7.01 5.29 -2.50
N LEU A 121 -7.72 4.19 -2.27
CA LEU A 121 -8.94 3.85 -3.01
C LEU A 121 -10.04 4.90 -2.78
N THR A 122 -10.20 5.34 -1.54
CA THR A 122 -11.19 6.38 -1.18
C THR A 122 -10.87 7.70 -1.89
N GLN A 123 -9.60 8.12 -1.91
CA GLN A 123 -9.16 9.32 -2.62
C GLN A 123 -9.42 9.22 -4.14
N GLN A 124 -9.11 8.07 -4.74
CA GLN A 124 -9.36 7.83 -6.17
C GLN A 124 -10.86 7.89 -6.48
N LYS A 125 -11.71 7.31 -5.63
CA LYS A 125 -13.17 7.38 -5.79
C LYS A 125 -13.66 8.82 -5.73
N MET A 126 -13.20 9.61 -4.75
CA MET A 126 -13.55 11.03 -4.66
C MET A 126 -13.11 11.84 -5.89
N GLN A 127 -11.94 11.53 -6.47
CA GLN A 127 -11.48 12.16 -7.71
C GLN A 127 -12.37 11.80 -8.89
N LEU A 128 -12.75 10.53 -9.01
CA LEU A 128 -13.65 10.06 -10.06
C LEU A 128 -15.04 10.71 -9.96
N ASP A 129 -15.59 10.81 -8.74
CA ASP A 129 -16.87 11.47 -8.50
C ASP A 129 -16.81 12.95 -8.90
N LYS A 130 -15.71 13.65 -8.56
CA LYS A 130 -15.48 15.04 -8.98
C LYS A 130 -15.39 15.15 -10.51
N GLN A 131 -14.71 14.22 -11.17
CA GLN A 131 -14.60 14.21 -12.63
C GLN A 131 -15.98 14.03 -13.29
N CYS A 132 -16.80 13.09 -12.81
CA CYS A 132 -18.17 12.90 -13.29
C CYS A 132 -19.01 14.17 -13.17
N ILE A 133 -18.93 14.88 -12.03
CA ILE A 133 -19.66 16.14 -11.84
C ILE A 133 -19.20 17.21 -12.82
N LEU A 134 -17.88 17.30 -13.06
CA LEU A 134 -17.32 18.26 -14.01
C LEU A 134 -17.75 17.94 -15.45
N GLU A 135 -17.70 16.68 -15.85
CA GLU A 135 -18.17 16.22 -17.17
C GLU A 135 -19.67 16.54 -17.37
N TRP A 136 -20.50 16.31 -16.36
CA TRP A 136 -21.93 16.64 -16.42
C TRP A 136 -22.15 18.15 -16.58
N ARG A 137 -21.42 18.98 -15.84
CA ARG A 137 -21.50 20.45 -15.95
C ARG A 137 -21.02 20.97 -17.30
N LEU A 138 -19.96 20.39 -17.84
CA LEU A 138 -19.46 20.75 -19.18
C LEU A 138 -20.51 20.45 -20.23
N LYS A 139 -21.10 19.25 -20.18
CA LYS A 139 -22.17 18.85 -21.09
C LYS A 139 -23.41 19.77 -21.00
N GLU A 140 -23.76 20.20 -19.79
CA GLU A 140 -24.86 21.16 -19.61
C GLU A 140 -24.54 22.53 -20.25
N GLN A 141 -23.29 23.00 -20.15
CA GLN A 141 -22.86 24.24 -20.80
C GLN A 141 -22.83 24.10 -22.33
N GLU A 142 -22.34 22.97 -22.86
CA GLU A 142 -22.35 22.67 -24.29
C GLU A 142 -23.77 22.73 -24.87
N ASN A 143 -24.75 22.14 -24.17
CA ASN A 143 -26.15 22.20 -24.59
C ASN A 143 -26.69 23.65 -24.60
N LYS A 144 -26.35 24.47 -23.60
CA LYS A 144 -26.76 25.88 -23.54
C LYS A 144 -26.14 26.71 -24.66
N ILE A 145 -24.89 26.44 -25.01
CA ILE A 145 -24.22 27.11 -26.14
C ILE A 145 -24.91 26.73 -27.45
N ALA A 146 -25.21 25.44 -27.66
CA ALA A 146 -25.92 24.99 -28.85
C ALA A 146 -27.31 25.65 -28.99
N GLU A 147 -28.06 25.79 -27.88
CA GLU A 147 -29.34 26.50 -27.87
C GLU A 147 -29.18 27.99 -28.24
N GLN A 148 -28.13 28.66 -27.73
CA GLN A 148 -27.85 30.06 -28.07
C GLN A 148 -27.43 30.23 -29.53
N GLU A 149 -26.67 29.29 -30.09
CA GLU A 149 -26.27 29.28 -31.50
C GLU A 149 -27.50 29.13 -32.42
N ASP A 150 -28.42 28.23 -32.09
CA ASP A 150 -29.69 28.06 -32.81
C ASP A 150 -30.57 29.32 -32.75
N GLU A 151 -30.63 29.99 -31.60
CA GLU A 151 -31.35 31.26 -31.45
C GLU A 151 -30.72 32.38 -32.27
N LEU A 152 -29.39 32.51 -32.24
CA LEU A 152 -28.65 33.50 -33.01
C LEU A 152 -28.89 33.33 -34.51
N GLN A 153 -28.82 32.10 -35.01
CA GLN A 153 -29.06 31.78 -36.43
C GLN A 153 -30.48 32.19 -36.87
N ARG A 154 -31.48 31.99 -36.01
CA ARG A 154 -32.86 32.43 -36.28
C ARG A 154 -33.00 33.95 -36.33
N VAL A 155 -32.29 34.68 -35.47
CA VAL A 155 -32.31 36.14 -35.46
C VAL A 155 -31.62 36.68 -36.70
N GLU A 156 -30.46 36.14 -37.08
CA GLU A 156 -29.75 36.49 -38.32
C GLU A 156 -30.64 36.31 -39.55
N SER A 157 -31.29 35.15 -39.66
CA SER A 157 -32.24 34.88 -40.76
C SER A 157 -33.39 35.90 -40.82
N LYS A 158 -33.91 36.35 -39.66
CA LYS A 158 -34.96 37.38 -39.62
C LYS A 158 -34.44 38.74 -40.06
N LEU A 159 -33.22 39.10 -39.65
CA LEU A 159 -32.58 40.36 -40.02
C LEU A 159 -32.33 40.42 -41.52
N ASP A 160 -31.82 39.35 -42.12
CA ASP A 160 -31.57 39.25 -43.56
C ASP A 160 -32.86 39.39 -44.38
N ASN A 161 -33.93 38.73 -43.94
CA ASN A 161 -35.24 38.86 -44.57
C ASN A 161 -35.77 40.29 -44.48
N GLN A 162 -35.59 40.96 -43.34
CA GLN A 162 -36.02 42.35 -43.16
C GLN A 162 -35.19 43.32 -44.01
N ALA A 163 -33.88 43.13 -44.08
CA ALA A 163 -32.98 43.90 -44.93
C ALA A 163 -33.38 43.76 -46.41
N THR A 164 -33.62 42.53 -46.86
CA THR A 164 -34.09 42.23 -48.22
C THR A 164 -35.41 42.93 -48.53
N ALA A 165 -36.39 42.84 -47.63
CA ALA A 165 -37.68 43.50 -47.79
C ALA A 165 -37.56 45.03 -47.90
N TYR A 166 -36.67 45.65 -47.10
CA TYR A 166 -36.43 47.09 -47.16
C TYR A 166 -35.87 47.54 -48.51
N TYR A 167 -34.88 46.81 -49.06
CA TYR A 167 -34.32 47.09 -50.38
C TYR A 167 -35.37 46.94 -51.51
N CYS A 168 -36.27 45.95 -51.42
CA CYS A 168 -37.32 45.76 -52.43
C CYS A 168 -38.38 46.88 -52.45
N VAL A 169 -38.57 47.61 -51.35
CA VAL A 169 -39.58 48.70 -51.27
C VAL A 169 -39.04 50.04 -51.78
N LEU A 170 -37.72 50.20 -51.88
CA LEU A 170 -37.07 51.45 -52.30
C LEU A 170 -36.72 51.51 -53.81
N GLN A 171 -36.96 50.44 -54.57
CA GLN A 171 -36.86 50.40 -56.04
C GLN A 171 -38.22 50.64 -56.69
#